data_AF-A0A7Y6Z333-F1
#
_entry.id   AF-A0A7Y6Z333-F1
#
_cell.length_a   1.000
_cell.length_b   1.000
_cell.length_c   1.000
_cell.angle_alpha   90.00
_cell.angle_beta   90.00
_cell.angle_gamma   90.00
#
_symmetry.space_group_name_H-M   'P 1'
#
loop_
_entity.id
_entity.type
_entity.pdbx_description
1 polymer ?
#
loop_
_entity_poly.entity_id
_entity_poly.type
_entity_poly.pdbx_seq_one_letter_code
_entity_poly.pdbx_strand_id
1 'polypeptide(L)' 'MIKHETIEKNIGLMVLLIIIVISGGGLAEIVPLFFHSSTTQPIEGMRPYSALELEGRDIYIRE' A
#
# COMPACT_ATOMS: atom_id res chain seq x y z
N MET A 1 -6.69 -33.79 4.79
CA MET A 1 -5.67 -32.72 4.90
C MET A 1 -4.89 -32.69 3.60
N ILE A 2 -4.80 -31.52 2.96
CA ILE A 2 -3.91 -31.35 1.81
C ILE A 2 -2.48 -31.58 2.33
N LYS A 3 -1.75 -32.51 1.71
CA LYS A 3 -0.36 -32.78 2.07
C LYS A 3 0.52 -31.68 1.48
N HIS A 4 1.52 -31.23 2.23
CA HIS A 4 2.45 -30.20 1.78
C HIS A 4 3.12 -30.57 0.44
N GLU A 5 3.45 -31.85 0.28
CA GLU A 5 4.00 -32.45 -0.95
C GLU A 5 3.15 -32.15 -2.22
N THR A 6 1.82 -32.03 -2.08
CA THR A 6 0.93 -31.73 -3.21
C THR A 6 1.07 -30.30 -3.69
N ILE A 7 1.42 -29.37 -2.79
CA ILE A 7 1.66 -27.96 -3.10
C ILE A 7 3.05 -27.79 -3.70
N GLU A 8 4.07 -28.46 -3.15
CA GLU A 8 5.46 -28.41 -3.64
C GLU A 8 5.59 -28.93 -5.08
N LYS A 9 4.84 -29.98 -5.43
CA LYS A 9 4.83 -30.52 -6.79
C LYS A 9 4.11 -29.63 -7.81
N ASN A 10 3.36 -28.61 -7.37
CA ASN A 10 2.59 -27.72 -8.26
C ASN A 10 2.99 -26.25 -8.06
N ILE A 11 3.94 -25.79 -8.88
CA ILE A 11 4.46 -24.42 -8.85
C ILE A 11 3.36 -23.36 -9.01
N GLY A 12 2.35 -23.58 -9.87
CA GLY A 12 1.27 -22.62 -10.06
C GLY A 12 0.43 -22.43 -8.79
N LEU A 13 0.09 -23.53 -8.13
CA LEU A 13 -0.62 -23.51 -6.85
C LEU A 13 0.23 -22.87 -5.75
N MET A 14 1.53 -23.17 -5.70
CA MET A 14 2.46 -22.60 -4.72
C MET A 14 2.56 -21.08 -4.84
N VAL A 15 2.75 -20.55 -6.06
CA VAL A 15 2.82 -19.10 -6.31
C VAL A 15 1.52 -18.40 -5.90
N LEU A 16 0.36 -18.99 -6.24
CA LEU A 16 -0.94 -18.41 -5.87
C LEU A 16 -1.09 -18.29 -4.35
N LEU A 17 -0.73 -19.35 -3.61
CA LEU A 17 -0.80 -19.35 -2.14
C LEU A 17 0.15 -18.32 -1.52
N ILE A 18 1.36 -18.17 -2.06
CA ILE A 18 2.32 -17.15 -1.61
C ILE A 18 1.75 -15.74 -1.79
N ILE A 19 1.18 -15.43 -2.95
CA ILE A 19 0.58 -14.12 -3.24
C ILE A 19 -0.52 -13.82 -2.23
N ILE A 20 -1.41 -14.78 -1.96
CA ILE A 20 -2.52 -14.61 -1.02
C ILE A 20 -1.99 -14.31 0.39
N VAL A 21 -1.00 -15.07 0.86
CA VAL A 21 -0.44 -14.90 2.21
C VAL A 21 0.24 -13.54 2.36
N ILE A 22 1.10 -13.15 1.41
CA ILE A 22 1.83 -11.86 1.47
C ILE A 22 0.85 -10.68 1.36
N SER A 23 -0.17 -10.80 0.51
CA SER A 23 -1.18 -9.73 0.34
C SER A 23 -1.97 -9.44 1.61
N GLY A 24 -2.09 -10.42 2.54
CA GLY A 24 -2.76 -10.23 3.82
C GLY A 24 -2.19 -9.08 4.65
N GLY A 25 -0.86 -8.92 4.68
CA GLY A 25 -0.20 -7.82 5.40
C GLY A 25 -0.54 -6.45 4.81
N GLY A 26 -0.38 -6.31 3.49
CA GLY A 26 -0.72 -5.07 2.79
C GLY A 26 -2.19 -4.69 2.94
N LEU A 27 -3.10 -5.68 2.90
CA LEU A 27 -4.53 -5.44 3.13
C LEU A 27 -4.80 -4.99 4.57
N ALA A 28 -4.20 -5.62 5.56
CA ALA A 28 -4.43 -5.29 6.97
C ALA A 28 -3.88 -3.91 7.36
N GLU A 29 -2.77 -3.47 6.75
CA GLU A 29 -2.09 -2.23 7.12
C GLU A 29 -2.52 -1.03 6.26
N ILE A 30 -2.62 -1.19 4.94
CA ILE A 30 -2.85 -0.07 4.02
C ILE A 30 -4.35 0.22 3.89
N VAL A 31 -5.19 -0.81 3.81
CA VAL A 31 -6.62 -0.62 3.51
C VAL A 31 -7.33 0.18 4.61
N PRO A 32 -7.13 -0.07 5.92
CA PRO A 32 -7.80 0.70 6.97
C PRO A 32 -7.45 2.20 6.95
N LEU A 33 -6.25 2.57 6.49
CA LEU A 33 -5.81 3.96 6.45
C LEU A 33 -6.62 4.82 5.47
N PHE A 34 -7.22 4.22 4.43
CA PHE A 34 -8.11 4.93 3.51
C PHE A 34 -9.44 5.36 4.15
N PHE A 35 -9.83 4.73 5.26
CA PHE A 35 -11.09 4.99 5.94
C PHE A 35 -10.91 5.77 7.25
N HIS A 36 -9.65 6.02 7.66
CA HIS A 36 -9.36 6.73 8.90
C HIS A 36 -9.37 8.25 8.66
N SER A 37 -10.26 8.98 9.36
CA SER A 37 -10.42 10.43 9.17
C SER A 37 -9.16 11.24 9.49
N SER A 38 -8.33 10.75 10.42
CA SER A 38 -7.09 11.42 10.82
C SER A 38 -6.01 11.43 9.74
N THR A 39 -6.07 10.53 8.76
CA THR A 39 -5.11 10.45 7.64
C THR A 39 -5.69 10.97 6.32
N THR A 40 -7.00 11.19 6.25
CA THR A 40 -7.70 11.55 5.01
C THR A 40 -8.26 12.96 5.00
N GLN A 41 -8.48 13.57 6.17
CA GLN A 41 -9.02 14.93 6.26
C GLN A 41 -7.90 15.94 6.51
N PRO A 42 -7.82 17.01 5.69
CA PRO A 42 -6.88 18.08 5.94
C PRO A 42 -7.29 18.87 7.20
N ILE A 43 -6.31 19.47 7.87
CA ILE A 43 -6.57 20.42 8.95
C ILE A 43 -7.33 21.64 8.44
N GLU A 44 -8.06 22.30 9.35
CA GLU A 44 -8.85 23.48 9.02
C GLU A 44 -7.97 24.60 8.42
N GLY A 45 -8.40 25.17 7.30
CA GLY A 45 -7.69 26.24 6.59
C GLY A 45 -6.53 25.78 5.69
N MET A 46 -6.26 24.48 5.58
CA MET A 46 -5.26 23.98 4.63
C MET A 46 -5.73 24.21 3.19
N ARG A 47 -4.83 24.75 2.36
CA ARG A 47 -5.02 24.91 0.91
C ARG A 47 -4.01 24.05 0.14
N PRO A 48 -4.32 23.68 -1.11
CA PRO A 48 -3.32 23.15 -2.03
C PRO A 48 -2.14 24.11 -2.21
N TYR A 49 -0.98 23.54 -2.54
CA TYR A 49 0.21 24.32 -2.86
C TYR A 49 -0.04 25.23 -4.08
N SER A 50 0.47 26.46 -4.02
CA SER A 50 0.53 27.36 -5.17
C SER A 50 1.58 26.86 -6.17
N ALA A 51 1.53 27.36 -7.41
CA ALA A 51 2.44 26.92 -8.47
C ALA A 51 3.91 27.04 -8.07
N LEU A 52 4.32 28.15 -7.43
CA LEU A 52 5.70 28.35 -7.00
C LEU A 52 6.10 27.42 -5.84
N GLU A 53 5.20 27.20 -4.87
CA GLU A 53 5.44 26.28 -3.74
C GLU A 53 5.56 24.83 -4.23
N LEU A 54 4.77 24.45 -5.23
CA LEU A 54 4.80 23.12 -5.84
C LEU A 54 6.14 22.86 -6.55
N GLU A 55 6.58 23.79 -7.39
CA GLU A 55 7.90 23.70 -8.06
C GLU A 55 9.05 23.69 -7.04
N GLY A 56 8.95 24.49 -5.98
CA GLY A 56 9.92 24.48 -4.88
C GLY A 56 9.99 23.12 -4.17
N ARG A 57 8.85 22.47 -3.93
CA ARG A 57 8.79 21.11 -3.36
C ARG A 57 9.43 20.09 -4.29
N ASP A 58 9.16 20.16 -5.58
CA ASP A 58 9.66 19.19 -6.55
C ASP A 58 11.18 19.32 -6.72
N ILE A 59 11.73 20.54 -6.64
CA ILE A 59 13.19 20.76 -6.53
C ILE A 59 13.74 20.15 -5.23
N TYR A 60 13.08 20.35 -4.09
CA TYR A 60 13.52 19.79 -2.81
C TYR A 60 13.56 18.24 -2.80
N ILE A 61 12.58 17.57 -3.43
CA ILE A 61 12.57 16.09 -3.51
C ILE A 61 13.71 15.57 -4.40
N ARG A 62 14.16 16.38 -5.37
CA ARG A 62 15.19 16.00 -6.34
C ARG A 62 16.61 16.02 -5.76
N GLU A 63 16.91 16.99 -4.91
CA GLU A 63 18.22 17.18 -4.28
C GLU A 63 18.38 16.35 -2.99
#